data_AF-A0A968WFW6-F1
#
_entry.id   AF-A0A968WFW6-F1
#
_cell.length_a   1.000
_cell.length_b   1.000
_cell.length_c   1.000
_cell.angle_alpha   90.00
_cell.angle_beta   90.00
_cell.angle_gamma   90.00
#
_symmetry.space_group_name_H-M   'P 1'
#
loop_
_entity.id
_entity.type
_entity.pdbx_description
1 polymer ?
#
loop_
_entity_poly.entity_id
_entity_poly.type
_entity_poly.pdbx_seq_one_letter_code
_entity_poly.pdbx_strand_id
1 'polypeptide(L)'
;MQTTKAPSLKILPLLLSIIVVAGLATFTACDDSDDDGSKFEGEYKLTSATLTTAVTIQGGDMEGTELPVGAPITSYVSTSLFSVVQCDNADNAAIELSGNTEIHFICLGETGDTKGGSWTDVDGDLVLQLSSPPFTQNLSITVTNIEVNGNTLEGDIDNLPFAGELFGDPGTPVYLVDMHIVFTKQ
;
A
#
# COMPACT_ATOMS: atom_id res chain seq x y z
N MET A 1 4.55 -87.17 -21.34
CA MET A 1 3.24 -87.32 -20.65
C MET A 1 3.45 -88.22 -19.44
N GLN A 2 3.13 -87.73 -18.23
CA GLN A 2 3.22 -88.28 -16.86
C GLN A 2 3.96 -87.27 -15.99
N THR A 3 3.34 -86.18 -15.49
CA THR A 3 2.42 -86.08 -14.34
C THR A 3 2.91 -86.77 -13.07
N THR A 4 3.52 -85.99 -12.18
CA THR A 4 3.52 -86.23 -10.73
C THR A 4 2.90 -85.00 -10.05
N LYS A 5 1.87 -85.26 -9.26
CA LYS A 5 1.00 -84.34 -8.53
C LYS A 5 1.06 -84.76 -7.06
N ALA A 6 1.10 -83.79 -6.13
CA ALA A 6 0.40 -83.72 -4.81
C ALA A 6 1.17 -82.73 -3.85
N PRO A 7 0.58 -82.26 -2.71
CA PRO A 7 -0.02 -80.92 -2.62
C PRO A 7 0.28 -80.17 -1.29
N SER A 8 -0.52 -79.12 -1.00
CA SER A 8 -0.83 -78.50 0.32
C SER A 8 0.13 -77.41 0.83
N LEU A 9 -0.04 -76.14 0.44
CA LEU A 9 -0.95 -75.14 1.04
C LEU A 9 -0.85 -75.01 2.57
N LYS A 10 -0.35 -73.86 3.07
CA LYS A 10 -0.89 -73.15 4.25
C LYS A 10 -0.31 -71.72 4.38
N ILE A 11 -1.18 -70.75 4.08
CA ILE A 11 -1.50 -69.55 4.89
C ILE A 11 -0.38 -68.49 5.07
N LEU A 12 -0.48 -67.42 4.25
CA LEU A 12 -0.18 -66.02 4.60
C LEU A 12 -1.15 -65.58 5.72
N PRO A 13 -0.87 -64.61 6.61
CA PRO A 13 -0.32 -63.27 6.32
C PRO A 13 0.76 -62.86 7.36
N LEU A 14 1.44 -61.72 7.37
CA LEU A 14 0.97 -60.33 7.39
C LEU A 14 2.22 -59.48 7.73
N LEU A 15 2.36 -58.29 7.12
CA LEU A 15 3.15 -57.13 7.58
C LEU A 15 4.69 -57.27 7.67
N LEU A 16 5.40 -56.56 6.79
CA LEU A 16 5.89 -55.22 7.16
C LEU A 16 6.35 -54.49 5.88
N SER A 17 5.45 -53.66 5.34
CA SER A 17 5.76 -52.67 4.32
C SER A 17 6.42 -51.48 5.00
N ILE A 18 7.72 -51.28 4.84
CA ILE A 18 8.37 -49.98 5.01
C ILE A 18 9.42 -49.84 3.90
N ILE A 19 8.99 -49.32 2.75
CA ILE A 19 9.91 -48.71 1.78
C ILE A 19 9.84 -47.21 2.06
N VAL A 20 10.89 -46.71 2.73
CA VAL A 20 11.11 -45.28 2.92
C VAL A 20 11.41 -44.68 1.54
N VAL A 21 10.48 -43.89 1.03
CA VAL A 21 10.72 -43.01 -0.12
C VAL A 21 11.63 -41.88 0.39
N ALA A 22 12.93 -42.02 0.17
CA ALA A 22 13.86 -40.91 0.32
C ALA A 22 13.55 -39.91 -0.80
N GLY A 23 12.83 -38.84 -0.45
CA GLY A 23 12.62 -37.70 -1.32
C GLY A 23 13.96 -37.09 -1.68
N LEU A 24 14.31 -37.13 -2.97
CA LEU A 24 15.30 -36.22 -3.52
C LEU A 24 14.70 -34.81 -3.45
N ALA A 25 15.11 -34.06 -2.43
CA ALA A 25 15.00 -32.62 -2.43
C ALA A 25 15.86 -32.10 -3.60
N THR A 26 15.20 -31.65 -4.66
CA THR A 26 15.82 -30.79 -5.66
C THR A 26 16.18 -29.48 -4.96
N PHE A 27 17.46 -29.29 -4.65
CA PHE A 27 18.00 -27.96 -4.44
C PHE A 27 17.94 -27.24 -5.78
N THR A 28 16.81 -26.61 -6.07
CA THR A 28 16.82 -25.43 -6.94
C THR A 28 17.65 -24.42 -6.17
N ALA A 29 18.91 -24.24 -6.57
CA ALA A 29 19.61 -23.02 -6.27
C ALA A 29 18.73 -21.89 -6.85
N CYS A 30 18.02 -21.19 -5.95
CA CYS A 30 17.47 -19.90 -6.29
C CYS A 30 18.66 -19.05 -6.67
N ASP A 31 18.64 -18.61 -7.92
CA ASP A 31 19.50 -17.58 -8.46
C ASP A 31 19.06 -16.31 -7.72
N ASP A 32 19.81 -15.89 -6.69
CA ASP A 32 19.67 -14.58 -6.06
C ASP A 32 20.17 -13.54 -7.09
N SER A 33 19.36 -13.28 -8.10
CA SER A 33 19.36 -12.01 -8.79
C SER A 33 18.56 -11.05 -7.92
N ASP A 34 19.24 -10.47 -6.92
CA ASP A 34 18.78 -9.36 -6.10
C ASP A 34 18.51 -8.16 -7.03
N ASP A 35 17.31 -8.12 -7.59
CA ASP A 35 16.70 -6.89 -8.06
C ASP A 35 16.26 -6.14 -6.79
N ASP A 36 17.24 -5.54 -6.10
CA ASP A 36 17.05 -4.80 -4.85
C ASP A 36 16.34 -3.45 -5.16
N GLY A 37 15.11 -3.54 -5.64
CA GLY A 37 14.19 -2.41 -5.71
C GLY A 37 13.97 -1.83 -4.31
N SER A 38 13.68 -0.53 -4.24
CA SER A 38 13.39 0.12 -2.96
C SER A 38 12.25 -0.59 -2.21
N LYS A 39 12.36 -0.65 -0.89
CA LYS A 39 11.31 -1.21 0.00
C LYS A 39 9.96 -0.49 -0.13
N PHE A 40 9.95 0.70 -0.75
CA PHE A 40 8.76 1.51 -0.99
C PHE A 40 8.12 1.27 -2.35
N GLU A 41 8.71 0.47 -3.23
CA GLU A 41 8.13 0.21 -4.55
C GLU A 41 6.85 -0.64 -4.46
N GLY A 42 5.84 -0.27 -5.24
CA GLY A 42 4.58 -0.99 -5.34
C GLY A 42 3.35 -0.11 -5.55
N GLU A 43 2.20 -0.76 -5.63
CA GLU A 43 0.88 -0.14 -5.72
C GLU A 43 0.23 -0.04 -4.34
N TYR A 44 -0.20 1.16 -3.95
CA TYR A 44 -0.61 1.50 -2.59
C TYR A 44 -1.97 2.20 -2.58
N LYS A 45 -2.93 1.60 -1.88
CA LYS A 45 -4.23 2.22 -1.62
C LYS A 45 -4.22 2.91 -0.27
N LEU A 46 -4.67 4.18 -0.21
CA LEU A 46 -4.84 4.88 1.06
C LEU A 46 -5.99 4.22 1.84
N THR A 47 -5.71 3.68 3.02
CA THR A 47 -6.71 3.02 3.86
C THR A 47 -7.06 3.83 5.10
N SER A 48 -6.14 4.64 5.62
CA SER A 48 -6.40 5.53 6.74
C SER A 48 -5.59 6.82 6.63
N ALA A 49 -6.20 7.92 7.06
CA ALA A 49 -5.50 9.14 7.46
C ALA A 49 -6.19 9.72 8.70
N THR A 50 -5.42 10.00 9.75
CA THR A 50 -5.93 10.51 11.02
C THR A 50 -5.09 11.68 11.51
N LEU A 51 -5.75 12.70 12.07
CA LEU A 51 -5.06 13.87 12.63
C LEU A 51 -4.13 13.48 13.78
N THR A 52 -2.90 13.99 13.76
CA THR A 52 -1.95 13.90 14.90
C THR A 52 -1.95 15.17 15.74
N THR A 53 -2.40 16.29 15.19
CA THR A 53 -2.65 17.56 15.88
C THR A 53 -4.09 18.03 15.67
N ALA A 54 -4.65 18.73 16.67
CA ALA A 54 -6.00 19.27 16.55
C ALA A 54 -6.04 20.45 15.57
N VAL A 55 -7.11 20.54 14.77
CA VAL A 55 -7.31 21.63 13.80
C VAL A 55 -8.52 22.46 14.23
N THR A 56 -8.31 23.73 14.53
CA THR A 56 -9.40 24.67 14.83
C THR A 56 -9.85 25.37 13.56
N ILE A 57 -11.12 25.23 13.20
CA ILE A 57 -11.73 25.89 12.04
C ILE A 57 -11.89 27.38 12.33
N GLN A 58 -11.33 28.22 11.45
CA GLN A 58 -11.24 29.66 11.60
C GLN A 58 -12.37 30.43 10.90
N GLY A 59 -13.24 29.76 10.14
CA GLY A 59 -14.31 30.41 9.38
C GLY A 59 -15.39 29.45 8.87
N GLY A 60 -16.37 30.01 8.15
CA GLY A 60 -17.51 29.26 7.62
C GLY A 60 -18.52 28.84 8.70
N ASP A 61 -19.39 27.89 8.35
CA ASP A 61 -20.49 27.44 9.23
C ASP A 61 -19.99 26.68 10.48
N MET A 62 -18.73 26.25 10.46
CA MET A 62 -18.09 25.51 11.55
C MET A 62 -17.03 26.34 12.29
N GLU A 63 -17.03 27.66 12.16
CA GLU A 63 -16.09 28.55 12.87
C GLU A 63 -16.03 28.24 14.38
N GLY A 64 -14.82 28.12 14.91
CA GLY A 64 -14.54 27.79 16.31
C GLY A 64 -14.69 26.30 16.65
N THR A 65 -15.10 25.47 15.70
CA THR A 65 -15.11 24.01 15.87
C THR A 65 -13.69 23.48 15.83
N GLU A 66 -13.37 22.57 16.75
CA GLU A 66 -12.10 21.87 16.77
C GLU A 66 -12.29 20.44 16.25
N LEU A 67 -11.50 20.06 15.26
CA LEU A 67 -11.29 18.67 14.88
C LEU A 67 -10.23 18.10 15.81
N PRO A 68 -10.58 17.14 16.68
CA PRO A 68 -9.65 16.63 17.68
C PRO A 68 -8.57 15.73 17.06
N VAL A 69 -7.48 15.53 17.80
CA VAL A 69 -6.49 14.49 17.50
C VAL A 69 -7.19 13.12 17.36
N GLY A 70 -6.78 12.36 16.36
CA GLY A 70 -7.38 11.08 15.99
C GLY A 70 -8.65 11.18 15.14
N ALA A 71 -9.11 12.39 14.78
CA ALA A 71 -10.21 12.54 13.86
C ALA A 71 -9.85 11.91 12.48
N PRO A 72 -10.74 11.09 11.89
CA PRO A 72 -10.50 10.50 10.59
C PRO A 72 -10.66 11.55 9.49
N ILE A 73 -9.65 11.65 8.63
CA ILE A 73 -9.60 12.59 7.50
C ILE A 73 -9.33 11.91 6.17
N THR A 74 -9.35 10.57 6.11
CA THR A 74 -9.06 9.77 4.91
C THR A 74 -9.79 10.27 3.67
N SER A 75 -11.07 10.62 3.77
CA SER A 75 -11.85 11.13 2.63
C SER A 75 -11.34 12.47 2.09
N TYR A 76 -10.84 13.36 2.95
CA TYR A 76 -10.27 14.64 2.53
C TYR A 76 -8.94 14.44 1.82
N VAL A 77 -8.09 13.54 2.35
CA VAL A 77 -6.82 13.16 1.71
C VAL A 77 -7.07 12.50 0.36
N SER A 78 -7.94 11.49 0.31
CA SER A 78 -8.28 10.79 -0.94
C SER A 78 -8.83 11.75 -1.99
N THR A 79 -9.75 12.64 -1.60
CA THR A 79 -10.34 13.63 -2.52
C THR A 79 -9.27 14.58 -3.06
N SER A 80 -8.36 15.05 -2.20
CA SER A 80 -7.31 15.98 -2.61
C SER A 80 -6.30 15.31 -3.53
N LEU A 81 -5.85 14.11 -3.17
CA LEU A 81 -4.76 13.39 -3.81
C LEU A 81 -5.18 12.71 -5.12
N PHE A 82 -6.36 12.10 -5.14
CA PHE A 82 -6.82 11.28 -6.27
C PHE A 82 -7.82 11.98 -7.19
N SER A 83 -8.10 13.27 -7.00
CA SER A 83 -9.03 14.03 -7.86
C SER A 83 -8.67 14.05 -9.34
N VAL A 84 -7.44 13.66 -9.71
CA VAL A 84 -6.96 13.66 -11.09
C VAL A 84 -7.18 12.38 -11.83
N VAL A 85 -7.23 11.28 -11.10
CA VAL A 85 -7.39 9.98 -11.69
C VAL A 85 -8.88 9.68 -11.69
N GLN A 86 -9.45 9.52 -12.89
CA GLN A 86 -10.87 9.28 -13.07
C GLN A 86 -11.12 7.78 -13.14
N CYS A 87 -11.15 7.14 -11.98
CA CYS A 87 -11.52 5.73 -11.89
C CYS A 87 -13.02 5.54 -12.11
N ASP A 88 -13.41 4.43 -12.73
CA ASP A 88 -14.80 4.02 -12.84
C ASP A 88 -15.38 3.76 -11.43
N ASN A 89 -14.56 3.18 -10.54
CA ASN A 89 -14.82 3.13 -9.11
C ASN A 89 -13.77 3.95 -8.35
N ALA A 90 -14.20 5.01 -7.66
CA ALA A 90 -13.31 5.85 -6.85
C ALA A 90 -12.56 5.07 -5.75
N ASP A 91 -13.11 3.95 -5.27
CA ASP A 91 -12.43 3.08 -4.31
C ASP A 91 -11.19 2.39 -4.92
N ASN A 92 -11.04 2.36 -6.23
CA ASN A 92 -9.89 1.74 -6.89
C ASN A 92 -8.72 2.72 -7.09
N ALA A 93 -8.86 3.99 -6.68
CA ALA A 93 -7.77 4.94 -6.74
C ALA A 93 -6.60 4.53 -5.82
N ALA A 94 -5.39 4.57 -6.37
CA ALA A 94 -4.16 4.21 -5.68
C ALA A 94 -2.96 5.02 -6.19
N ILE A 95 -1.84 4.93 -5.47
CA ILE A 95 -0.54 5.43 -5.89
C ILE A 95 0.34 4.23 -6.25
N GLU A 96 0.98 4.28 -7.41
CA GLU A 96 2.13 3.43 -7.72
C GLU A 96 3.42 4.22 -7.47
N LEU A 97 4.31 3.63 -6.68
CA LEU A 97 5.71 4.04 -6.54
C LEU A 97 6.53 3.07 -7.39
N SER A 98 6.89 3.50 -8.61
CA SER A 98 7.56 2.65 -9.58
C SER A 98 9.08 2.60 -9.35
N GLY A 99 9.73 1.52 -9.80
CA GLY A 99 11.18 1.33 -9.64
C GLY A 99 12.08 2.30 -10.40
N ASN A 100 11.51 3.11 -11.29
CA ASN A 100 12.22 4.23 -11.93
C ASN A 100 12.01 5.58 -11.19
N THR A 101 11.56 5.55 -9.92
CA THR A 101 11.32 6.72 -9.05
C THR A 101 10.15 7.62 -9.47
N GLU A 102 9.24 7.12 -10.30
CA GLU A 102 8.04 7.86 -10.71
C GLU A 102 6.88 7.57 -9.75
N ILE A 103 6.03 8.58 -9.55
CA ILE A 103 4.75 8.43 -8.87
C ILE A 103 3.68 8.40 -9.95
N HIS A 104 2.82 7.39 -9.94
CA HIS A 104 1.63 7.31 -10.78
C HIS A 104 0.38 7.26 -9.91
N PHE A 105 -0.64 8.03 -10.29
CA PHE A 105 -2.00 7.87 -9.78
C PHE A 105 -2.72 6.89 -10.70
N ILE A 106 -3.12 5.75 -10.15
CA ILE A 106 -3.66 4.62 -10.93
C ILE A 106 -5.06 4.22 -10.45
N CYS A 107 -5.78 3.52 -11.31
CA CYS A 107 -7.03 2.84 -10.97
C CYS A 107 -6.81 1.33 -10.95
N LEU A 108 -6.81 0.74 -9.77
CA LEU A 108 -6.56 -0.69 -9.56
C LEU A 108 -7.58 -1.54 -10.34
N GLY A 109 -7.08 -2.43 -11.20
CA GLY A 109 -7.92 -3.32 -12.00
C GLY A 109 -8.77 -2.63 -13.08
N GLU A 110 -8.51 -1.36 -13.35
CA GLU A 110 -9.23 -0.52 -14.30
C GLU A 110 -8.26 0.18 -15.27
N THR A 111 -8.82 0.90 -16.24
CA THR A 111 -8.03 1.80 -17.10
C THR A 111 -7.96 3.17 -16.45
N GLY A 112 -6.79 3.56 -15.96
CA GLY A 112 -6.54 4.90 -15.44
C GLY A 112 -5.14 4.98 -14.90
N ASP A 113 -4.33 5.85 -15.50
CA ASP A 113 -2.95 6.10 -15.11
C ASP A 113 -2.65 7.57 -15.43
N THR A 114 -2.21 8.29 -14.42
CA THR A 114 -1.71 9.65 -14.55
C THR A 114 -0.42 9.76 -13.77
N LYS A 115 0.69 10.07 -14.46
CA LYS A 115 1.94 10.42 -13.80
C LYS A 115 1.71 11.57 -12.84
N GLY A 116 1.90 11.32 -11.54
CA GLY A 116 1.68 12.24 -10.43
C GLY A 116 2.92 13.04 -10.02
N GLY A 117 4.11 12.51 -10.30
CA GLY A 117 5.36 13.15 -9.89
C GLY A 117 6.53 12.16 -9.79
N SER A 118 7.38 12.36 -8.79
CA SER A 118 8.53 11.49 -8.47
C SER A 118 8.66 11.27 -6.97
N TRP A 119 9.27 10.17 -6.56
CA TRP A 119 9.55 9.88 -5.16
C TRP A 119 11.03 9.58 -4.93
N THR A 120 11.51 9.71 -3.68
CA THR A 120 12.87 9.34 -3.29
C THR A 120 12.92 8.89 -1.83
N ASP A 121 13.85 8.00 -1.51
CA ASP A 121 14.21 7.62 -0.15
C ASP A 121 15.39 8.49 0.31
N VAL A 122 15.20 9.28 1.36
CA VAL A 122 16.23 10.13 1.96
C VAL A 122 16.37 9.75 3.42
N ASP A 123 17.47 9.08 3.76
CA ASP A 123 17.79 8.66 5.12
C ASP A 123 16.66 7.83 5.82
N GLY A 124 15.87 7.09 5.03
CA GLY A 124 14.77 6.28 5.52
C GLY A 124 13.40 6.96 5.48
N ASP A 125 13.35 8.25 5.17
CA ASP A 125 12.12 9.01 4.91
C ASP A 125 11.71 8.90 3.44
N LEU A 126 10.40 8.91 3.18
CA LEU A 126 9.84 8.88 1.82
C LEU A 126 9.42 10.29 1.43
N VAL A 127 10.13 10.86 0.45
CA VAL A 127 9.81 12.18 -0.08
C VAL A 127 9.06 12.03 -1.39
N LEU A 128 7.81 12.46 -1.40
CA LEU A 128 6.95 12.53 -2.59
C LEU A 128 7.00 13.95 -3.16
N GLN A 129 7.37 14.09 -4.43
CA GLN A 129 7.32 15.35 -5.17
C GLN A 129 6.19 15.27 -6.18
N LEU A 130 5.02 15.78 -5.80
CA LEU A 130 3.83 15.82 -6.65
C LEU A 130 3.91 17.05 -7.56
N SER A 131 3.79 16.84 -8.87
CA SER A 131 3.98 17.89 -9.89
C SER A 131 2.94 17.87 -11.01
N SER A 132 2.01 16.92 -10.98
CA SER A 132 0.91 16.82 -11.94
C SER A 132 -0.30 17.62 -11.44
N PRO A 133 -1.29 17.95 -12.29
CA PRO A 133 -2.62 18.36 -11.79
C PRO A 133 -3.11 17.43 -10.65
N PRO A 134 -4.01 17.92 -9.74
CA PRO A 134 -4.58 19.26 -9.77
C PRO A 134 -3.60 20.28 -9.17
N PHE A 135 -2.41 19.84 -8.77
CA PHE A 135 -1.42 20.67 -8.10
C PHE A 135 -0.92 21.72 -9.08
N THR A 136 -1.27 22.99 -8.82
CA THR A 136 -0.84 24.15 -9.60
C THR A 136 0.61 24.57 -9.30
N GLN A 137 1.19 23.95 -8.28
CA GLN A 137 2.56 24.13 -7.80
C GLN A 137 3.10 22.77 -7.36
N ASN A 138 4.41 22.57 -7.47
CA ASN A 138 5.04 21.36 -6.95
C ASN A 138 4.80 21.27 -5.45
N LEU A 139 4.19 20.17 -5.01
CA LEU A 139 3.96 19.88 -3.60
C LEU A 139 4.95 18.80 -3.18
N SER A 140 5.80 19.13 -2.21
CA SER A 140 6.69 18.17 -1.58
C SER A 140 6.07 17.69 -0.29
N ILE A 141 5.84 16.39 -0.20
CA ILE A 141 5.34 15.70 0.99
C ILE A 141 6.45 14.82 1.50
N THR A 142 6.82 14.96 2.77
CA THR A 142 7.76 14.06 3.42
C THR A 142 6.98 13.19 4.37
N VAL A 143 7.08 11.88 4.19
CA VAL A 143 6.56 10.89 5.13
C VAL A 143 7.73 10.47 6.02
N THR A 144 7.57 10.64 7.32
CA THR A 144 8.57 10.32 8.34
C THR A 144 8.07 9.20 9.25
N ASN A 145 8.91 8.70 10.15
CA ASN A 145 8.58 7.62 11.09
C ASN A 145 8.00 6.39 10.37
N ILE A 146 8.58 6.04 9.21
CA ILE A 146 7.97 5.04 8.33
C ILE A 146 8.12 3.64 8.92
N GLU A 147 6.99 2.95 9.01
CA GLU A 147 6.93 1.53 9.33
C GLU A 147 6.40 0.74 8.12
N VAL A 148 7.09 -0.34 7.78
CA VAL A 148 6.66 -1.30 6.75
C VAL A 148 6.38 -2.63 7.43
N ASN A 149 5.12 -3.04 7.46
CA ASN A 149 4.70 -4.26 8.15
C ASN A 149 3.79 -5.12 7.26
N GLY A 150 4.36 -6.18 6.69
CA GLY A 150 3.68 -7.02 5.71
C GLY A 150 3.28 -6.20 4.48
N ASN A 151 1.97 -6.00 4.29
CA ASN A 151 1.41 -5.23 3.19
C ASN A 151 1.07 -3.78 3.58
N THR A 152 1.50 -3.30 4.74
CA THR A 152 1.21 -1.94 5.20
C THR A 152 2.45 -1.07 5.12
N LEU A 153 2.28 0.14 4.58
CA LEU A 153 3.23 1.25 4.64
C LEU A 153 2.54 2.38 5.42
N GLU A 154 3.08 2.75 6.57
CA GLU A 154 2.51 3.81 7.40
C GLU A 154 3.58 4.80 7.87
N GLY A 155 3.16 6.01 8.22
CA GLY A 155 4.06 7.06 8.67
C GLY A 155 3.35 8.39 8.91
N ASP A 156 4.12 9.39 9.28
CA ASP A 156 3.63 10.71 9.67
C ASP A 156 3.97 11.77 8.61
N ILE A 157 3.01 12.67 8.38
CA ILE A 157 3.17 13.85 7.53
C ILE A 157 2.86 15.08 8.36
N ASP A 158 3.77 16.05 8.35
CA ASP A 158 3.60 17.34 9.02
C ASP A 158 3.23 18.44 8.01
N ASN A 159 2.37 19.37 8.44
CA ASN A 159 2.03 20.61 7.75
C ASN A 159 1.54 20.43 6.30
N LEU A 160 0.78 19.39 5.99
CA LEU A 160 0.23 19.23 4.64
C LEU A 160 -0.88 20.28 4.40
N PRO A 161 -0.82 21.06 3.30
CA PRO A 161 -1.83 22.07 3.01
C PRO A 161 -3.10 21.45 2.42
N PHE A 162 -4.25 21.77 3.02
CA PHE A 162 -5.58 21.44 2.51
C PHE A 162 -6.40 22.71 2.30
N ALA A 163 -7.19 22.76 1.23
CA ALA A 163 -8.10 23.88 0.99
C ALA A 163 -9.16 23.97 2.11
N GLY A 164 -9.45 25.19 2.59
CA GLY A 164 -10.44 25.39 3.66
C GLY A 164 -11.85 24.93 3.30
N GLU A 165 -12.20 24.93 2.01
CA GLU A 165 -13.46 24.37 1.49
C GLU A 165 -13.67 22.91 1.89
N LEU A 166 -12.60 22.11 2.02
CA LEU A 166 -12.69 20.71 2.47
C LEU A 166 -13.19 20.61 3.91
N PHE A 167 -12.99 21.66 4.71
CA PHE A 167 -13.46 21.79 6.07
C PHE A 167 -14.70 22.69 6.20
N GLY A 168 -15.41 22.98 5.11
CA GLY A 168 -16.59 23.84 5.13
C GLY A 168 -16.29 25.31 5.39
N ASP A 169 -15.04 25.74 5.20
CA ASP A 169 -14.58 27.11 5.41
C ASP A 169 -14.00 27.68 4.10
N PRO A 170 -14.85 28.19 3.19
CA PRO A 170 -14.39 28.80 1.94
C PRO A 170 -13.65 30.13 2.15
N GLY A 171 -13.66 30.70 3.36
CA GLY A 171 -12.96 31.94 3.69
C GLY A 171 -11.49 31.74 4.01
N THR A 172 -11.11 30.56 4.50
CA THR A 172 -9.73 30.20 4.77
C THR A 172 -9.09 29.53 3.56
N PRO A 173 -8.00 30.06 3.00
CA PRO A 173 -7.39 29.50 1.80
C PRO A 173 -6.79 28.12 2.06
N VAL A 174 -6.12 27.93 3.19
CA VAL A 174 -5.37 26.71 3.52
C VAL A 174 -5.38 26.43 5.02
N TYR A 175 -5.59 25.16 5.38
CA TYR A 175 -5.22 24.58 6.68
C TYR A 175 -3.96 23.73 6.52
N LEU A 176 -3.00 23.89 7.43
CA LEU A 176 -1.86 22.98 7.54
C LEU A 176 -2.24 21.87 8.52
N VAL A 177 -2.09 20.63 8.08
CA VAL A 177 -2.59 19.46 8.80
C VAL A 177 -1.44 18.50 9.04
N ASP A 178 -1.26 18.12 10.30
CA ASP A 178 -0.39 17.01 10.68
C ASP A 178 -1.23 15.74 10.81
N MET A 179 -0.73 14.64 10.25
CA MET A 179 -1.49 13.40 10.19
C MET A 179 -0.61 12.17 10.14
N HIS A 180 -1.18 11.07 10.60
CA HIS A 180 -0.68 9.73 10.39
C HIS A 180 -1.43 9.10 9.22
N ILE A 181 -0.70 8.54 8.26
CA ILE A 181 -1.24 7.91 7.05
C ILE A 181 -0.92 6.42 7.02
N VAL A 182 -1.85 5.64 6.49
CA VAL A 182 -1.70 4.21 6.29
C VAL A 182 -2.07 3.87 4.86
N PHE A 183 -1.12 3.29 4.15
CA PHE A 183 -1.28 2.71 2.83
C PHE A 183 -1.23 1.19 2.91
N THR A 184 -2.08 0.53 2.14
CA THR A 184 -2.05 -0.92 1.96
C THR A 184 -1.60 -1.27 0.56
N LYS A 185 -0.51 -2.04 0.48
CA LYS A 185 0.06 -2.60 -0.75
C LYS A 185 -0.91 -3.63 -1.36
N GLN A 186 -1.14 -3.51 -2.66
CA GLN A 186 -2.06 -4.35 -3.43
C GLN A 186 -1.38 -5.56 -4.07
#